data_AF-C1FS71-F1
#
_entry.id   AF-C1FS71-F1
#
_cell.length_a   1.000
_cell.length_b   1.000
_cell.length_c   1.000
_cell.angle_alpha   90.00
_cell.angle_beta   90.00
_cell.angle_gamma   90.00
#
_symmetry.space_group_name_H-M   'P 1'
#
loop_
_entity.id
_entity.type
_entity.pdbx_description
1 polymer ?
#
loop_
_entity_poly.entity_id
_entity_poly.type
_entity_poly.pdbx_seq_one_letter_code
_entity_poly.pdbx_strand_id
1 'polypeptide(L)'
;MKKVIIYTDGACRGNGQENTIGAYGIVLMYGEHKKEIKKAFRDTTNNIMELSAVVEALSLLREPCSVELYSDSAYVINAINQKWLDNWKKNNWKTASKSPVKNKELWEKLDELLKKHSVKFIKVKGHSDNEYNNRCDKLANEAMDEFNV
;
A
#
# COMPACT_ATOMS: atom_id res chain seq x y z
N MET A 1 -6.47 -4.96 22.00
CA MET A 1 -5.73 -4.33 20.87
C MET A 1 -6.69 -3.40 20.14
N LYS A 2 -6.29 -2.17 19.81
CA LYS A 2 -7.18 -1.21 19.12
C LYS A 2 -7.53 -1.71 17.72
N LYS A 3 -8.79 -1.56 17.32
CA LYS A 3 -9.26 -1.93 15.98
C LYS A 3 -9.18 -0.73 15.06
N VAL A 4 -8.48 -0.86 13.94
CA VAL A 4 -8.31 0.19 12.94
C VAL A 4 -8.74 -0.36 11.59
N ILE A 5 -9.49 0.44 10.83
CA ILE A 5 -9.86 0.12 9.46
C ILE A 5 -9.04 1.04 8.55
N ILE A 6 -8.40 0.47 7.54
CA ILE A 6 -7.54 1.20 6.61
C ILE A 6 -7.96 0.84 5.19
N TYR A 7 -8.12 1.85 4.34
CA TYR A 7 -8.22 1.71 2.90
C TYR A 7 -6.99 2.33 2.27
N THR A 8 -6.44 1.69 1.23
CA THR A 8 -5.26 2.18 0.52
C THR A 8 -5.39 1.95 -0.97
N ASP A 9 -4.96 2.94 -1.75
CA ASP A 9 -4.83 2.83 -3.20
C ASP A 9 -3.58 3.59 -3.68
N GLY A 10 -3.01 3.17 -4.81
CA GLY A 10 -1.83 3.75 -5.43
C GLY A 10 -1.95 3.78 -6.94
N ALA A 11 -1.66 4.94 -7.54
CA ALA A 11 -1.82 5.17 -8.97
C ALA A 11 -0.63 5.94 -9.54
N CYS A 12 -0.36 5.75 -10.83
CA CYS A 12 0.61 6.51 -11.60
C CYS A 12 0.02 7.01 -12.91
N ARG A 13 0.41 8.22 -13.31
CA ARG A 13 0.24 8.77 -14.65
C ARG A 13 1.52 8.54 -15.44
N GLY A 14 1.40 7.84 -16.57
CA GLY A 14 2.54 7.46 -17.40
C GLY A 14 3.35 6.27 -16.87
N ASN A 15 2.74 5.33 -16.12
CA ASN A 15 3.46 4.21 -15.50
C ASN A 15 4.45 3.50 -16.45
N GLY A 16 5.74 3.53 -16.10
CA GLY A 16 6.82 2.95 -16.90
C GLY A 16 7.42 3.89 -17.96
N GLN A 17 7.00 5.14 -18.00
CA GLN A 17 7.54 6.20 -18.86
C GLN A 17 8.48 7.12 -18.07
N GLU A 18 9.31 7.88 -18.79
CA GLU A 18 10.07 8.99 -18.18
C GLU A 18 9.13 10.05 -17.61
N ASN A 19 9.52 10.67 -16.50
CA ASN A 19 8.70 11.65 -15.78
C ASN A 19 7.36 11.09 -15.28
N THR A 20 7.29 9.77 -15.01
CA THR A 20 6.12 9.17 -14.35
C THR A 20 5.87 9.92 -13.05
N ILE A 21 4.61 10.30 -12.82
CA ILE A 21 4.18 10.81 -11.53
C ILE A 21 3.26 9.76 -10.92
N GLY A 22 3.56 9.35 -9.71
CA GLY A 22 2.72 8.43 -8.95
C GLY A 22 2.33 9.03 -7.61
N ALA A 23 1.21 8.56 -7.08
CA ALA A 23 0.77 8.91 -5.75
C ALA A 23 0.05 7.73 -5.10
N TYR A 24 -0.12 7.84 -3.78
CA TYR A 24 -1.06 7.00 -3.05
C TYR A 24 -2.06 7.84 -2.26
N GLY A 25 -3.19 7.22 -1.97
CA GLY A 25 -4.23 7.70 -1.08
C GLY A 25 -4.50 6.69 0.04
N ILE A 26 -4.74 7.20 1.25
CA ILE A 26 -5.02 6.40 2.44
C ILE A 26 -6.21 7.01 3.17
N VAL A 27 -7.17 6.17 3.55
CA VAL A 27 -8.23 6.50 4.51
C VAL A 27 -8.06 5.60 5.73
N LEU A 28 -7.74 6.19 6.88
CA LEU A 28 -7.55 5.50 8.15
C LEU A 28 -8.67 5.88 9.11
N MET A 29 -9.34 4.87 9.68
CA MET A 29 -10.47 5.04 10.59
C MET A 29 -10.25 4.33 11.92
N TYR A 30 -10.51 5.04 13.01
CA TYR A 30 -10.44 4.54 14.39
C TYR A 30 -11.57 5.14 15.23
N GLY A 31 -12.54 4.30 15.63
CA GLY A 31 -13.76 4.78 16.28
C GLY A 31 -14.49 5.76 15.35
N GLU A 32 -14.77 6.97 15.84
CA GLU A 32 -15.40 8.04 15.06
C GLU A 32 -14.39 8.90 14.29
N HIS A 33 -13.09 8.67 14.49
CA HIS A 33 -12.05 9.47 13.86
C HIS A 33 -11.70 8.92 12.48
N LYS A 34 -11.67 9.80 11.49
CA LYS A 34 -11.20 9.54 10.14
C LYS A 34 -10.00 10.43 9.82
N LYS A 35 -8.95 9.85 9.24
CA LYS A 35 -7.78 10.55 8.74
C LYS A 35 -7.54 10.17 7.28
N GLU A 36 -7.38 11.19 6.43
CA GLU A 36 -7.06 11.01 5.01
C GLU A 36 -5.62 11.47 4.77
N ILE A 37 -4.84 10.69 4.03
CA ILE A 37 -3.46 11.00 3.64
C ILE A 37 -3.32 10.83 2.14
N LYS A 38 -2.58 11.72 1.50
CA LYS A 38 -2.20 11.62 0.10
C LYS A 38 -0.76 12.11 -0.10
N LYS A 39 -0.01 11.48 -1.00
CA LYS A 39 1.36 11.90 -1.31
C LYS A 39 1.77 11.46 -2.71
N ALA A 40 2.40 12.37 -3.45
CA ALA A 40 2.91 12.15 -4.80
C ALA A 40 4.45 12.08 -4.85
N PHE A 41 4.96 11.43 -5.89
CA PHE A 41 6.37 11.14 -6.15
C PHE A 41 6.66 11.17 -7.66
N ARG A 42 7.87 11.57 -8.04
CA ARG A 42 8.40 11.39 -9.41
C ARG A 42 9.05 10.02 -9.56
N ASP A 43 9.14 9.55 -10.81
CA ASP A 43 9.93 8.40 -11.25
C ASP A 43 9.64 7.13 -10.45
N THR A 44 8.35 6.85 -10.30
CA THR A 44 7.84 5.71 -9.54
C THR A 44 6.96 4.81 -10.40
N THR A 45 6.37 3.76 -9.82
CA THR A 45 5.48 2.82 -10.52
C THR A 45 4.23 2.53 -9.70
N ASN A 46 3.17 2.03 -10.35
CA ASN A 46 1.93 1.66 -9.64
C ASN A 46 2.22 0.73 -8.45
N ASN A 47 2.99 -0.34 -8.68
CA ASN A 47 3.33 -1.31 -7.62
C ASN A 47 4.08 -0.67 -6.44
N ILE A 48 4.94 0.32 -6.70
CA ILE A 48 5.62 1.05 -5.63
C ILE A 48 4.61 1.90 -4.86
N MET A 49 3.69 2.59 -5.54
CA MET A 49 2.67 3.41 -4.88
C MET A 49 1.69 2.58 -4.06
N GLU A 50 1.16 1.49 -4.62
CA GLU A 50 0.29 0.55 -3.92
C GLU A 50 0.94 -0.01 -2.64
N LEU A 51 2.20 -0.47 -2.75
CA LEU A 51 2.93 -1.00 -1.59
C LEU A 51 3.29 0.10 -0.59
N SER A 52 3.66 1.29 -1.07
CA SER A 52 4.00 2.43 -0.21
C SER A 52 2.78 2.90 0.59
N ALA A 53 1.60 2.88 0.01
CA ALA A 53 0.34 3.23 0.68
C ALA A 53 0.13 2.35 1.93
N VAL A 54 0.33 1.04 1.78
CA VAL A 54 0.19 0.05 2.86
C VAL A 54 1.24 0.25 3.95
N VAL A 55 2.51 0.44 3.55
CA VAL A 55 3.62 0.69 4.49
C VAL A 55 3.36 1.97 5.29
N GLU A 56 2.99 3.06 4.62
CA GLU A 56 2.71 4.34 5.27
C GLU A 56 1.49 4.24 6.20
N ALA A 57 0.42 3.60 5.76
CA ALA A 57 -0.79 3.49 6.58
C ALA A 57 -0.54 2.73 7.90
N LEU A 58 0.27 1.67 7.84
CA LEU A 58 0.66 0.91 9.03
C LEU A 58 1.71 1.65 9.88
N SER A 59 2.64 2.40 9.27
CA SER A 59 3.67 3.16 10.01
C SER A 59 3.07 4.27 10.88
N LEU A 60 1.90 4.82 10.50
CA LEU A 60 1.17 5.82 11.27
C LEU A 60 0.63 5.29 12.61
N LEU A 61 0.57 3.97 12.79
CA LEU A 61 0.06 3.34 14.00
C LEU A 61 1.13 3.32 15.11
N ARG A 62 0.90 4.15 16.13
CA ARG A 62 1.86 4.36 17.23
C ARG A 62 2.06 3.13 18.11
N GLU A 63 1.06 2.28 18.24
CA GLU A 63 1.05 1.07 19.08
C GLU A 63 0.52 -0.15 18.31
N PRO A 64 0.73 -1.39 18.82
CA PRO A 64 0.15 -2.59 18.22
C PRO A 64 -1.38 -2.50 18.05
N CYS A 65 -1.85 -2.79 16.83
CA CYS A 65 -3.25 -2.65 16.43
C CYS A 65 -3.73 -3.92 15.71
N SER A 66 -5.03 -4.18 15.81
CA SER A 66 -5.75 -5.13 14.96
C SER A 66 -6.30 -4.33 13.78
N VAL A 67 -5.82 -4.62 12.58
CA VAL A 67 -6.05 -3.81 11.39
C VAL A 67 -6.84 -4.62 10.36
N GLU A 68 -7.93 -4.07 9.88
CA GLU A 68 -8.53 -4.50 8.61
C GLU A 68 -8.06 -3.57 7.51
N LEU A 69 -7.24 -4.09 6.60
CA LEU A 69 -6.66 -3.31 5.50
C LEU A 69 -7.29 -3.72 4.18
N TYR A 70 -7.98 -2.78 3.56
CA TYR A 70 -8.67 -2.92 2.28
C TYR A 70 -7.80 -2.33 1.17
N SER A 71 -7.58 -3.11 0.11
CA SER A 71 -6.85 -2.65 -1.07
C SER A 71 -7.26 -3.46 -2.31
N ASP A 72 -7.27 -2.82 -3.46
CA ASP A 72 -7.41 -3.43 -4.78
C ASP A 72 -6.05 -3.74 -5.44
N SER A 73 -4.93 -3.52 -4.76
CA SER A 73 -3.61 -3.92 -5.25
C SER A 73 -3.54 -5.45 -5.38
N ALA A 74 -3.42 -5.95 -6.61
CA ALA A 74 -3.16 -7.37 -6.82
C ALA A 74 -1.76 -7.74 -6.33
N TYR A 75 -0.80 -6.83 -6.47
CA TYR A 75 0.58 -7.02 -6.06
C TYR A 75 0.70 -7.26 -4.55
N VAL A 76 0.11 -6.40 -3.73
CA VAL A 76 0.13 -6.55 -2.27
C VAL A 76 -0.64 -7.78 -1.82
N ILE A 77 -1.89 -7.89 -2.26
CA ILE A 77 -2.78 -8.96 -1.78
C ILE A 77 -2.25 -10.34 -2.15
N ASN A 78 -1.74 -10.53 -3.37
CA ASN A 78 -1.16 -11.81 -3.77
C ASN A 78 0.10 -12.14 -2.98
N ALA A 79 0.97 -11.16 -2.71
CA ALA A 79 2.18 -11.38 -1.94
C ALA A 79 1.89 -11.90 -0.51
N ILE A 80 0.86 -11.35 0.13
CA ILE A 80 0.43 -11.79 1.46
C ILE A 80 -0.24 -13.16 1.39
N ASN A 81 -1.27 -13.30 0.55
CA ASN A 81 -2.08 -14.54 0.48
C ASN A 81 -1.26 -15.76 0.06
N GLN A 82 -0.32 -15.57 -0.86
CA GLN A 82 0.54 -16.65 -1.38
C GLN A 82 1.86 -16.78 -0.60
N LYS A 83 2.01 -16.06 0.52
CA LYS A 83 3.19 -16.13 1.40
C LYS A 83 4.51 -15.85 0.68
N TRP A 84 4.51 -14.90 -0.26
CA TRP A 84 5.71 -14.52 -1.00
C TRP A 84 6.80 -14.00 -0.08
N LEU A 85 6.45 -13.18 0.92
CA LEU A 85 7.40 -12.62 1.89
C LEU A 85 8.17 -13.73 2.62
N ASP A 86 7.47 -14.78 3.07
CA ASP A 86 8.11 -15.91 3.77
C ASP A 86 9.09 -16.65 2.86
N ASN A 87 8.70 -16.88 1.61
CA ASN A 87 9.54 -17.54 0.62
C ASN A 87 10.76 -16.68 0.26
N TRP A 88 10.57 -15.37 0.07
CA TRP A 88 11.65 -14.43 -0.20
C TRP A 88 12.63 -14.33 0.96
N LYS A 89 12.16 -14.22 2.21
CA LYS A 89 13.04 -14.23 3.40
C LYS A 89 13.88 -15.50 3.48
N LYS A 90 13.25 -16.67 3.27
CA LYS A 90 13.97 -17.96 3.24
C LYS A 90 15.01 -18.04 2.12
N ASN A 91 14.75 -17.39 0.99
CA ASN A 91 15.64 -17.36 -0.17
C ASN A 91 16.53 -16.09 -0.22
N ASN A 92 16.82 -15.47 0.92
CA ASN A 92 17.65 -14.27 1.05
C ASN A 92 17.25 -13.13 0.08
N TRP A 93 15.94 -12.89 0.00
CA TRP A 93 15.30 -11.89 -0.86
C TRP A 93 15.58 -12.04 -2.35
N LYS A 94 15.64 -13.29 -2.82
CA LYS A 94 15.73 -13.64 -4.24
C LYS A 94 14.46 -14.34 -4.74
N THR A 95 14.12 -14.10 -5.98
CA THR A 95 13.05 -14.81 -6.70
C THR A 95 13.47 -16.24 -7.04
N ALA A 96 12.53 -17.06 -7.55
CA ALA A 96 12.83 -18.40 -8.04
C ALA A 96 13.88 -18.40 -9.18
N SER A 97 13.95 -17.33 -9.97
CA SER A 97 14.96 -17.11 -11.01
C SER A 97 16.32 -16.65 -10.45
N LYS A 98 16.52 -16.65 -9.12
CA LYS A 98 17.71 -16.15 -8.41
C LYS A 98 17.99 -14.66 -8.57
N SER A 99 17.06 -13.90 -9.17
CA SER A 99 17.14 -12.46 -9.29
C SER A 99 16.74 -11.78 -7.98
N PRO A 100 17.24 -10.57 -7.67
CA PRO A 100 16.75 -9.79 -6.53
C PRO A 100 15.24 -9.55 -6.61
N VAL A 101 14.56 -9.62 -5.48
CA VAL A 101 13.13 -9.26 -5.38
C VAL A 101 12.99 -7.75 -5.65
N LYS A 102 12.09 -7.40 -6.57
CA LYS A 102 11.76 -5.98 -6.83
C LYS A 102 11.12 -5.35 -5.60
N ASN A 103 11.41 -4.08 -5.36
CA ASN A 103 10.87 -3.30 -4.24
C ASN A 103 11.20 -3.90 -2.85
N LYS A 104 12.32 -4.65 -2.74
CA LYS A 104 12.75 -5.35 -1.53
C LYS A 104 12.67 -4.46 -0.28
N GLU A 105 13.18 -3.24 -0.33
CA GLU A 105 13.23 -2.34 0.83
C GLU A 105 11.83 -2.01 1.40
N LEU A 106 10.83 -1.86 0.53
CA LEU A 106 9.44 -1.63 0.95
C LEU A 106 8.83 -2.91 1.55
N TRP A 107 9.15 -4.07 0.99
CA TRP A 107 8.71 -5.35 1.55
C TRP A 107 9.33 -5.65 2.91
N GLU A 108 10.61 -5.32 3.10
CA GLU A 108 11.28 -5.45 4.40
C GLU A 108 10.61 -4.54 5.44
N LYS A 109 10.32 -3.28 5.08
CA LYS A 109 9.56 -2.37 5.96
C LYS A 109 8.17 -2.92 6.29
N LEU A 110 7.46 -3.46 5.30
CA LEU A 110 6.16 -4.07 5.53
C LEU A 110 6.27 -5.28 6.47
N ASP A 111 7.26 -6.16 6.28
CA ASP A 111 7.48 -7.34 7.13
C ASP A 111 7.65 -6.96 8.60
N GLU A 112 8.41 -5.90 8.90
CA GLU A 112 8.56 -5.40 10.28
C GLU A 112 7.25 -4.87 10.85
N LEU A 113 6.44 -4.16 10.05
CA LEU A 113 5.13 -3.66 10.47
C LEU A 113 4.16 -4.82 10.74
N LEU A 114 4.21 -5.88 9.94
CA LEU A 114 3.38 -7.07 10.12
C LEU A 114 3.77 -7.91 11.35
N LYS A 115 5.00 -7.77 11.88
CA LYS A 115 5.37 -8.34 13.19
C LYS A 115 4.74 -7.56 14.36
N LYS A 116 4.52 -6.25 14.19
CA LYS A 116 3.96 -5.36 15.22
C LYS A 116 2.44 -5.38 15.26
N HIS A 117 1.78 -5.42 14.10
CA HIS A 117 0.32 -5.31 13.99
C HIS A 117 -0.31 -6.63 13.55
N SER A 118 -1.51 -6.92 14.06
CA SER A 118 -2.31 -8.03 13.55
C SER A 118 -3.14 -7.53 12.37
N VAL A 119 -2.68 -7.76 11.15
CA VAL A 119 -3.28 -7.21 9.93
C VAL A 119 -4.05 -8.29 9.16
N LYS A 120 -5.32 -8.03 8.88
CA LYS A 120 -6.15 -8.79 7.96
C LYS A 120 -6.26 -8.01 6.65
N PHE A 121 -5.71 -8.57 5.59
CA PHE A 121 -5.81 -8.00 4.24
C PHE A 121 -7.12 -8.42 3.58
N ILE A 122 -7.83 -7.45 3.02
CA ILE A 122 -9.14 -7.66 2.38
C ILE A 122 -9.06 -7.09 0.97
N LYS A 123 -9.21 -7.99 -0.01
CA LYS A 123 -9.24 -7.60 -1.42
C LYS A 123 -10.55 -6.88 -1.73
N VAL A 124 -10.46 -5.69 -2.29
CA VAL A 124 -11.59 -5.02 -2.93
C VAL A 124 -11.40 -5.03 -4.45
N LYS A 125 -12.51 -4.87 -5.18
CA LYS A 125 -12.45 -4.67 -6.62
C LYS A 125 -12.15 -3.20 -6.89
N GLY A 126 -11.16 -2.90 -7.72
CA GLY A 126 -10.91 -1.53 -8.16
C GLY A 126 -12.13 -0.98 -8.91
N HIS A 127 -12.40 0.31 -8.74
CA HIS A 127 -13.51 1.02 -9.39
C HIS A 127 -14.90 0.38 -9.15
N SER A 128 -15.13 -0.13 -7.93
CA SER A 128 -16.42 -0.70 -7.50
C SER A 128 -17.15 0.22 -6.50
N ASP A 129 -18.31 -0.19 -5.98
CA ASP A 129 -19.13 0.59 -5.03
C ASP A 129 -18.48 0.77 -3.64
N ASN A 130 -17.17 0.54 -3.48
CA ASN A 130 -16.47 0.80 -2.23
C ASN A 130 -16.10 2.28 -2.10
N GLU A 131 -16.93 3.03 -1.40
CA GLU A 131 -16.78 4.47 -1.17
C GLU A 131 -15.35 4.86 -0.72
N TYR A 132 -14.79 4.14 0.24
CA TYR A 132 -13.48 4.49 0.82
C TYR A 132 -12.31 4.13 -0.07
N ASN A 133 -12.39 3.04 -0.84
CA ASN A 133 -11.37 2.75 -1.85
C ASN A 133 -11.40 3.79 -2.97
N ASN A 134 -12.60 4.17 -3.44
CA ASN A 134 -12.77 5.25 -4.42
C ASN A 134 -12.26 6.59 -3.87
N ARG A 135 -12.40 6.81 -2.55
CA ARG A 135 -11.80 7.99 -1.90
C ARG A 135 -10.27 7.93 -1.94
N CYS A 136 -9.65 6.77 -1.75
CA CYS A 136 -8.19 6.61 -1.89
C CYS A 136 -7.72 6.90 -3.33
N ASP A 137 -8.39 6.38 -4.36
CA ASP A 137 -8.10 6.69 -5.76
C ASP A 137 -8.18 8.21 -6.01
N LYS A 138 -9.26 8.84 -5.54
CA LYS A 138 -9.43 10.29 -5.65
C LYS A 138 -8.31 11.06 -4.95
N LEU A 139 -7.92 10.65 -3.75
CA LEU A 139 -6.80 11.25 -3.01
C LEU A 139 -5.47 11.12 -3.76
N ALA A 140 -5.20 9.97 -4.40
CA ALA A 140 -4.01 9.79 -5.21
C ALA A 140 -4.02 10.72 -6.44
N ASN A 141 -5.16 10.83 -7.13
CA ASN A 141 -5.31 11.76 -8.26
C ASN A 141 -5.12 13.21 -7.86
N GLU A 142 -5.77 13.65 -6.77
CA GLU A 142 -5.60 15.02 -6.24
C GLU A 142 -4.13 15.30 -5.91
N ALA A 143 -3.41 14.34 -5.32
CA ALA A 143 -1.98 14.52 -5.01
C ALA A 143 -1.12 14.65 -6.27
N MET A 144 -1.42 13.89 -7.33
CA MET A 144 -0.71 14.04 -8.61
C MET A 144 -1.04 15.36 -9.31
N ASP A 145 -2.26 15.87 -9.18
CA ASP A 145 -2.65 17.18 -9.72
C ASP A 145 -1.90 18.31 -9.01
N GLU A 146 -1.87 18.30 -7.67
CA GLU A 146 -1.16 19.30 -6.86
C GLU A 146 0.35 19.28 -7.07
N PHE A 147 0.91 18.13 -7.43
CA PHE A 147 2.35 17.95 -7.64
C PHE A 147 2.84 18.44 -9.01
N ASN A 148 1.91 18.66 -9.94
CA ASN A 148 2.19 19.22 -11.28
C ASN A 148 2.11 20.75 -11.32
N VAL A 149 1.75 21.39 -10.21
CA VAL A 149 1.81 22.85 -10.02
C VAL A 149 3.17 23.22 -9.42
#